data_AF-A0AAD7I7G2-F1
#
_entry.id   AF-A0AAD7I7G2-F1
#
_cell.length_a   1.000
_cell.length_b   1.000
_cell.length_c   1.000
_cell.angle_alpha   90.00
_cell.angle_beta   90.00
_cell.angle_gamma   90.00
#
_symmetry.space_group_name_H-M   'P 1'
#
loop_
_entity.id
_entity.type
_entity.pdbx_description
1 polymer ?
#
loop_
_entity_poly.entity_id
_entity_poly.type
_entity_poly.pdbx_seq_one_letter_code
_entity_poly.pdbx_strand_id
1 'polypeptide(L)'
;MTRSASSSYFQLPRTLVRPSFTEVSRTALLAASPELGNVSVEFIRKNLLATSPQMISGTSALSQSHLPTALPKSSLPPYLTVPFFPPQDCGHPSYPTHALAISNASPSGPVDMHDMHLIFPIHALVLAAHCSKLPQLPPPAPRAAASVHLPVLPLALPSAPAFSILLAFMYAHRLDAVLSALFPVPPPFLRKLTHKTVRAALQSGADLHLLSAHLCTASGASVQVLMTHTAHVKELWQDMVALGIDDAALWDTVELAYEIVLGALNLAVMAPPK
;
A
#
# COMPACT_ATOMS: atom_id res chain seq x y z
N MET A 1 20.27 -45.99 5.12
CA MET A 1 19.61 -44.90 5.88
C MET A 1 19.21 -43.80 4.91
N THR A 2 17.99 -43.87 4.40
CA THR A 2 17.43 -42.89 3.47
C THR A 2 16.81 -41.74 4.27
N ARG A 3 17.41 -40.54 4.20
CA ARG A 3 16.84 -39.31 4.75
C ARG A 3 15.60 -38.96 3.91
N SER A 4 14.43 -39.13 4.50
CA SER A 4 13.18 -38.58 3.98
C SER A 4 13.27 -37.06 4.06
N ALA A 5 13.20 -36.38 2.91
CA ALA A 5 13.05 -34.95 2.85
C ALA A 5 11.62 -34.61 3.28
N SER A 6 11.48 -33.97 4.44
CA SER A 6 10.20 -33.39 4.86
C SER A 6 9.82 -32.30 3.86
N SER A 7 8.84 -32.56 3.00
CA SER A 7 8.16 -31.52 2.25
C SER A 7 7.40 -30.66 3.25
N SER A 8 7.98 -29.52 3.62
CA SER A 8 7.26 -28.48 4.35
C SER A 8 6.19 -27.94 3.41
N TYR A 9 5.02 -28.57 3.39
CA TYR A 9 3.85 -28.00 2.74
C TYR A 9 3.58 -26.66 3.41
N PHE A 10 3.85 -25.57 2.70
CA PHE A 10 3.46 -24.24 3.14
C PHE A 10 1.93 -24.24 3.26
N GLN A 11 1.42 -24.33 4.50
CA GLN A 11 0.00 -24.17 4.78
C GLN A 11 -0.33 -22.68 4.59
N LEU A 12 -0.73 -22.33 3.38
CA LEU A 12 -1.31 -21.03 3.10
C LEU A 12 -2.69 -20.97 3.79
N PRO A 13 -2.99 -19.89 4.54
CA PRO A 13 -4.32 -19.74 5.12
C PRO A 13 -5.34 -19.74 3.99
N ARG A 14 -6.45 -20.48 4.13
CA ARG A 14 -7.45 -20.50 3.05
C ARG A 14 -8.11 -19.13 2.86
N THR A 15 -8.17 -18.33 3.93
CA THR A 15 -8.85 -17.03 3.97
C THR A 15 -7.99 -16.01 4.70
N LEU A 16 -8.01 -14.76 4.22
CA LEU A 16 -7.43 -13.62 4.92
C LEU A 16 -8.46 -13.06 5.90
N VAL A 17 -8.16 -13.08 7.20
CA VAL A 17 -9.09 -12.58 8.21
C VAL A 17 -9.11 -11.05 8.18
N ARG A 18 -10.31 -10.47 8.07
CA ARG A 18 -10.52 -9.03 8.25
C ARG A 18 -10.68 -8.70 9.74
N PRO A 19 -9.87 -7.81 10.32
CA PRO A 19 -10.05 -7.35 11.69
C PRO A 19 -11.38 -6.63 11.90
N SER A 20 -11.82 -6.53 13.15
CA SER A 20 -12.96 -5.69 13.51
C SER A 20 -12.72 -4.22 13.15
N PHE A 21 -13.79 -3.55 12.73
CA PHE A 21 -13.77 -2.11 12.44
C PHE A 21 -13.21 -1.31 13.62
N THR A 22 -12.31 -0.39 13.33
CA THR A 22 -11.80 0.60 14.29
C THR A 22 -11.90 1.96 13.62
N GLU A 23 -12.64 2.87 14.23
CA GLU A 23 -12.76 4.24 13.73
C GLU A 23 -11.41 4.96 13.84
N VAL A 24 -11.12 5.86 12.90
CA VAL A 24 -9.89 6.65 12.94
C VAL A 24 -9.89 7.63 14.11
N SER A 25 -8.71 7.89 14.67
CA SER A 25 -8.57 8.78 15.83
C SER A 25 -8.97 10.21 15.48
N ARG A 26 -10.04 10.69 16.12
CA ARG A 26 -10.49 12.09 15.97
C ARG A 26 -9.41 13.07 16.39
N THR A 27 -8.69 12.77 17.46
CA THR A 27 -7.56 13.58 17.93
C THR A 27 -6.45 13.68 16.88
N ALA A 28 -6.13 12.57 16.19
CA ALA A 28 -5.12 12.59 15.13
C ALA A 28 -5.56 13.42 13.92
N LEU A 29 -6.84 13.36 13.55
CA LEU A 29 -7.41 14.20 12.49
C LEU A 29 -7.29 15.69 12.83
N LEU A 30 -7.67 16.09 14.04
CA LEU A 30 -7.61 17.48 14.48
C LEU A 30 -6.16 17.99 14.63
N ALA A 31 -5.23 17.10 14.99
CA ALA A 31 -3.82 17.44 15.02
C ALA A 31 -3.27 17.72 13.61
N ALA A 32 -3.75 16.99 12.59
CA ALA A 32 -3.35 17.20 11.21
C ALA A 32 -4.03 18.41 10.55
N SER A 33 -5.27 18.72 10.94
CA SER A 33 -6.10 19.78 10.35
C SER A 33 -7.20 20.20 11.36
N PRO A 34 -6.90 21.16 12.25
CA PRO A 34 -7.80 21.57 13.34
C PRO A 34 -9.18 22.08 12.88
N GLU A 35 -9.23 22.70 11.70
CA GLU A 35 -10.43 23.26 11.08
C GLU A 35 -11.49 22.19 10.74
N LEU A 36 -11.11 20.92 10.69
CA LEU A 36 -12.04 19.83 10.41
C LEU A 36 -12.85 19.40 11.63
N GLY A 37 -12.71 20.07 12.78
CA GLY A 37 -13.47 19.96 14.04
C GLY A 37 -14.81 19.23 14.02
N ASN A 38 -15.72 19.66 13.15
CA ASN A 38 -17.12 19.20 13.10
C ASN A 38 -17.47 18.41 11.83
N VAL A 39 -16.45 18.03 11.04
CA VAL A 39 -16.62 17.37 9.74
C VAL A 39 -16.51 15.85 9.90
N SER A 40 -17.43 15.08 9.30
CA SER A 40 -17.39 13.62 9.34
C SER A 40 -16.17 13.05 8.61
N VAL A 41 -15.68 11.89 9.04
CA VAL A 41 -14.52 11.23 8.42
C VAL A 41 -14.76 10.89 6.95
N GLU A 42 -15.97 10.48 6.60
CA GLU A 42 -16.34 10.16 5.21
C GLU A 42 -16.27 11.40 4.32
N PHE A 43 -16.74 12.55 4.83
CA PHE A 43 -16.63 13.80 4.10
C PHE A 43 -15.17 14.24 3.95
N ILE A 44 -14.34 14.06 4.98
CA ILE A 44 -12.89 14.33 4.89
C ILE A 44 -12.25 13.47 3.79
N ARG A 45 -12.47 12.15 3.81
CA ARG A 45 -11.95 11.22 2.77
C ARG A 45 -12.40 11.60 1.37
N LYS A 46 -13.68 11.96 1.21
CA LYS A 46 -14.23 12.41 -0.08
C LYS A 46 -13.53 13.68 -0.60
N ASN A 47 -13.27 14.65 0.29
CA ASN A 47 -12.55 15.86 -0.10
C ASN A 47 -11.07 15.59 -0.39
N LEU A 48 -10.41 14.72 0.40
CA LEU A 48 -9.04 14.30 0.13
C LEU A 48 -8.91 13.68 -1.27
N LEU A 49 -9.88 12.88 -1.70
CA LEU A 49 -9.89 12.33 -3.05
C LEU A 49 -10.07 13.43 -4.11
N ALA A 50 -10.91 14.43 -3.86
CA ALA A 50 -11.11 15.55 -4.78
C ALA A 50 -9.87 16.45 -4.91
N THR A 51 -9.08 16.59 -3.84
CA THR A 51 -7.86 17.41 -3.81
C THR A 51 -6.58 16.60 -4.03
N SER A 52 -6.67 15.28 -4.18
CA SER A 52 -5.50 14.41 -4.36
C SER A 52 -4.62 14.79 -5.55
N PRO A 53 -5.13 15.28 -6.70
CA PRO A 53 -4.25 15.74 -7.78
C PRO A 53 -3.31 16.86 -7.34
N GLN A 54 -3.74 17.77 -6.46
CA GLN A 54 -2.92 18.86 -5.93
C GLN A 54 -1.84 18.33 -4.98
N MET A 55 -2.18 17.34 -4.14
CA MET A 55 -1.24 16.69 -3.23
C MET A 55 -0.19 15.85 -3.96
N ILE A 56 -0.61 15.11 -4.99
CA ILE A 56 0.29 14.35 -5.86
C ILE A 56 1.21 15.31 -6.62
N SER A 57 0.66 16.40 -7.18
CA SER A 57 1.44 17.44 -7.86
C SER A 57 2.50 18.06 -6.94
N GLY A 58 2.15 18.42 -5.71
CA GLY A 58 3.11 18.98 -4.75
C GLY A 58 4.17 17.98 -4.30
N THR A 59 3.82 16.69 -4.22
CA THR A 59 4.80 15.62 -3.94
C THR A 59 5.79 15.45 -5.10
N SER A 60 5.29 15.46 -6.35
CA SER A 60 6.12 15.35 -7.55
C SER A 60 6.99 16.58 -7.81
N ALA A 61 6.63 17.74 -7.26
CA ALA A 61 7.40 18.97 -7.36
C ALA A 61 8.65 19.00 -6.45
N LEU A 62 8.78 18.03 -5.53
CA LEU A 62 9.94 17.92 -4.63
C LEU A 62 11.19 17.49 -5.39
N SER A 63 12.33 18.10 -5.06
CA SER A 63 13.64 17.77 -5.63
C SER A 63 14.09 16.36 -5.23
N GLN A 64 14.14 15.46 -6.21
CA GLN A 64 14.55 14.06 -5.98
C GLN A 64 15.99 13.93 -5.48
N SER A 65 16.88 14.87 -5.80
CA SER A 65 18.27 14.84 -5.30
C SER A 65 18.37 15.10 -3.79
N HIS A 66 17.32 15.64 -3.17
CA HIS A 66 17.26 15.94 -1.74
C HIS A 66 16.25 15.05 -0.99
N LEU A 67 15.56 14.17 -1.71
CA LEU A 67 14.60 13.23 -1.16
C LEU A 67 15.03 11.80 -1.54
N PRO A 68 15.95 11.19 -0.77
CA PRO A 68 16.41 9.83 -1.05
C PRO A 68 15.24 8.86 -0.96
N THR A 69 15.20 7.84 -1.83
CA THR A 69 14.16 6.80 -1.79
C THR A 69 14.39 5.78 -0.67
N ALA A 70 15.64 5.62 -0.23
CA ALA A 70 16.01 4.79 0.90
C ALA A 70 17.16 5.40 1.70
N LEU A 71 17.20 5.14 3.00
CA LEU A 71 18.26 5.55 3.92
C LEU A 71 18.64 4.41 4.86
N PRO A 72 19.94 4.24 5.20
CA PRO A 72 20.34 3.31 6.26
C PRO A 72 19.66 3.63 7.60
N LYS A 73 19.30 2.60 8.37
CA LYS A 73 18.70 2.74 9.72
C LYS A 73 19.60 3.53 10.67
N SER A 74 20.92 3.38 10.53
CA SER A 74 21.93 4.08 11.34
C SER A 74 22.05 5.57 11.04
N SER A 75 21.55 6.05 9.89
CA SER A 75 21.76 7.41 9.40
C SER A 75 20.43 8.15 9.15
N LEU A 76 19.37 7.80 9.87
CA LEU A 76 18.08 8.45 9.69
C LEU A 76 18.11 9.87 10.29
N PRO A 77 18.03 10.94 9.48
CA PRO A 77 18.00 12.29 10.00
C PRO A 77 16.64 12.59 10.64
N PRO A 78 16.57 13.49 11.64
CA PRO A 78 15.29 13.88 12.24
C PRO A 78 14.40 14.69 11.29
N TYR A 79 15.00 15.35 10.30
CA TYR A 79 14.31 16.18 9.32
C TYR A 79 14.96 16.09 7.94
N LEU A 80 14.16 16.28 6.89
CA LEU A 80 14.62 16.48 5.51
C LEU A 80 14.21 17.88 5.04
N THR A 81 15.16 18.65 4.54
CA THR A 81 14.87 19.93 3.86
C THR A 81 14.92 19.68 2.36
N VAL A 82 13.76 19.74 1.72
CA VAL A 82 13.61 19.37 0.31
C VAL A 82 13.18 20.61 -0.48
N PRO A 83 14.05 21.14 -1.37
CA PRO A 83 13.65 22.17 -2.32
C PRO A 83 12.51 21.67 -3.21
N PHE A 84 11.64 22.57 -3.64
CA PHE A 84 10.60 22.26 -4.62
C PHE A 84 10.62 23.26 -5.76
N PHE A 85 10.19 22.81 -6.93
CA PHE A 85 10.04 23.66 -8.10
C PHE A 85 8.54 23.84 -8.36
N PRO A 86 7.96 25.03 -8.05
CA PRO A 86 6.54 25.23 -8.23
C PRO A 86 6.19 25.06 -9.72
N PRO A 87 5.29 24.14 -10.07
CA PRO A 87 4.86 23.96 -11.45
C PRO A 87 4.19 25.24 -11.96
N GLN A 88 4.57 25.72 -13.14
CA GLN A 88 4.03 26.96 -13.72
C GLN A 88 2.55 26.83 -14.10
N ASP A 89 2.09 25.61 -14.42
CA ASP A 89 0.76 25.35 -14.99
C ASP A 89 -0.20 24.60 -14.05
N CYS A 90 0.20 24.25 -12.82
CA CYS A 90 -0.57 23.36 -11.95
C CYS A 90 -1.09 24.06 -10.69
N GLY A 91 -2.12 24.90 -10.80
CA GLY A 91 -2.92 25.41 -9.66
C GLY A 91 -2.12 25.80 -8.41
N HIS A 92 -2.72 25.57 -7.23
CA HIS A 92 -2.01 25.68 -5.95
C HIS A 92 -1.64 24.26 -5.47
N PRO A 93 -0.39 23.79 -5.66
CA PRO A 93 0.02 22.47 -5.19
C PRO A 93 -0.03 22.41 -3.66
N SER A 94 -0.43 21.25 -3.14
CA SER A 94 -0.36 20.94 -1.71
C SER A 94 0.87 20.10 -1.46
N TYR A 95 1.77 20.58 -0.61
CA TYR A 95 3.04 19.90 -0.37
C TYR A 95 2.97 18.96 0.83
N PRO A 96 3.72 17.85 0.80
CA PRO A 96 3.87 16.95 1.93
C PRO A 96 4.27 17.67 3.22
N THR A 97 3.77 17.15 4.33
CA THR A 97 3.99 17.70 5.68
C THR A 97 5.04 16.93 6.46
N HIS A 98 5.27 15.66 6.10
CA HIS A 98 6.11 14.70 6.81
C HIS A 98 6.82 13.81 5.78
N ALA A 99 7.87 13.13 6.23
CA ALA A 99 8.44 11.98 5.52
C ALA A 99 8.35 10.75 6.42
N LEU A 100 7.74 9.67 5.95
CA LEU A 100 7.79 8.38 6.65
C LEU A 100 9.07 7.65 6.28
N ALA A 101 9.72 7.08 7.28
CA ALA A 101 10.87 6.20 7.12
C ALA A 101 10.46 4.77 7.48
N ILE A 102 10.06 4.00 6.47
CA ILE A 102 9.40 2.72 6.65
C ILE A 102 10.40 1.58 6.62
N SER A 103 10.40 0.75 7.64
CA SER A 103 11.25 -0.45 7.73
C SER A 103 10.42 -1.72 7.92
N ASN A 104 11.00 -2.85 7.55
CA ASN A 104 10.42 -4.15 7.84
C ASN A 104 10.50 -4.45 9.34
N ALA A 105 9.38 -4.81 9.94
CA ALA A 105 9.27 -5.19 11.35
C ALA A 105 9.89 -6.57 11.64
N SER A 106 9.93 -7.46 10.64
CA SER A 106 10.47 -8.82 10.76
C SER A 106 11.71 -9.04 9.90
N PRO A 107 12.80 -9.68 10.41
CA PRO A 107 14.04 -9.99 9.70
C PRO A 107 13.90 -10.93 8.48
N SER A 108 12.68 -11.31 8.09
CA SER A 108 12.37 -12.31 7.07
C SER A 108 12.48 -11.79 5.62
N GLY A 109 13.63 -11.19 5.27
CA GLY A 109 13.96 -10.73 3.91
C GLY A 109 15.46 -10.77 3.62
N PRO A 110 15.90 -10.47 2.39
CA PRO A 110 17.33 -10.39 2.07
C PRO A 110 18.04 -9.37 2.97
N VAL A 111 19.21 -9.76 3.48
CA VAL A 111 19.96 -9.05 4.54
C VAL A 111 20.20 -7.56 4.20
N ASP A 112 20.41 -7.25 2.93
CA ASP A 112 20.77 -5.89 2.47
C ASP A 112 19.60 -4.89 2.55
N MET A 113 18.35 -5.33 2.45
CA MET A 113 17.18 -4.44 2.63
C MET A 113 16.73 -4.36 4.10
N HIS A 114 17.26 -5.22 4.96
CA HIS A 114 16.89 -5.23 6.38
C HIS A 114 17.36 -4.00 7.13
N ASP A 115 18.44 -3.38 6.68
CA ASP A 115 19.05 -2.23 7.33
C ASP A 115 18.67 -0.88 6.70
N MET A 116 17.62 -0.87 5.86
CA MET A 116 17.17 0.32 5.15
C MET A 116 15.77 0.75 5.59
N HIS A 117 15.56 2.06 5.59
CA HIS A 117 14.24 2.69 5.58
C HIS A 117 13.90 3.11 4.16
N LEU A 118 12.71 2.78 3.70
CA LEU A 118 12.12 3.40 2.51
C LEU A 118 11.50 4.75 2.91
N ILE A 119 11.80 5.81 2.17
CA ILE A 119 11.37 7.16 2.51
C ILE A 119 10.18 7.58 1.65
N PHE A 120 9.09 7.97 2.29
CA PHE A 120 7.85 8.39 1.63
C PHE A 120 7.40 9.77 2.11
N PRO A 121 7.41 10.81 1.26
CA PRO A 121 6.80 12.08 1.60
C PRO A 121 5.27 11.93 1.70
N ILE A 122 4.65 12.52 2.73
CA ILE A 122 3.22 12.34 2.98
C ILE A 122 2.52 13.53 3.63
N HIS A 123 1.22 13.62 3.40
CA HIS A 123 0.32 14.55 4.09
C HIS A 123 -0.24 13.87 5.34
N ALA A 124 -0.03 14.48 6.52
CA ALA A 124 -0.48 13.95 7.80
C ALA A 124 -1.99 13.65 7.81
N LEU A 125 -2.77 14.50 7.15
CA LEU A 125 -4.23 14.35 7.05
C LEU A 125 -4.63 13.08 6.29
N VAL A 126 -3.86 12.66 5.27
CA VAL A 126 -4.11 11.41 4.55
C VAL A 126 -3.93 10.22 5.48
N LEU A 127 -2.83 10.17 6.25
CA LEU A 127 -2.62 9.11 7.24
C LEU A 127 -3.71 9.11 8.31
N ALA A 128 -4.02 10.27 8.90
CA ALA A 128 -5.03 10.39 9.95
C ALA A 128 -6.43 10.00 9.47
N ALA A 129 -6.76 10.25 8.19
CA ALA A 129 -8.05 9.89 7.62
C ALA A 129 -8.17 8.40 7.28
N HIS A 130 -7.08 7.70 7.00
CA HIS A 130 -7.12 6.31 6.51
C HIS A 130 -6.62 5.26 7.51
N CYS A 131 -5.77 5.62 8.47
CA CYS A 131 -5.09 4.67 9.36
C CYS A 131 -5.53 4.87 10.81
N SER A 132 -6.30 3.92 11.36
CA SER A 132 -6.81 4.00 12.76
C SER A 132 -5.77 3.66 13.83
N LYS A 133 -4.70 2.94 13.48
CA LYS A 133 -3.67 2.48 14.43
C LYS A 133 -2.43 3.35 14.49
N LEU A 134 -2.35 4.39 13.66
CA LEU A 134 -1.22 5.30 13.72
C LEU A 134 -1.36 6.26 14.91
N PRO A 135 -0.25 6.54 15.62
CA PRO A 135 -0.27 7.56 16.66
C PRO A 135 -0.50 8.94 16.04
N GLN A 136 -0.84 9.90 16.90
CA GLN A 136 -0.84 11.30 16.50
C GLN A 136 0.55 11.71 16.02
N LEU A 137 0.61 12.33 14.84
CA LEU A 137 1.86 12.82 14.28
C LEU A 137 2.28 14.15 14.95
N PRO A 138 3.58 14.46 15.03
CA PRO A 138 4.03 15.76 15.47
C PRO A 138 3.50 16.87 14.54
N PRO A 139 3.44 18.12 15.00
CA PRO A 139 3.03 19.23 14.15
C PRO A 139 4.01 19.39 12.97
N PRO A 140 3.52 19.75 11.78
CA PRO A 140 4.38 19.99 10.63
C PRO A 140 5.32 21.16 10.90
N ALA A 141 6.53 21.12 10.33
CA ALA A 141 7.45 22.23 10.45
C ALA A 141 6.98 23.43 9.59
N PRO A 142 7.32 24.67 9.97
CA PRO A 142 7.02 25.85 9.18
C PRO A 142 7.59 25.74 7.76
N ARG A 143 6.78 26.10 6.76
CA ARG A 143 7.20 26.09 5.35
C ARG A 143 8.08 27.29 5.03
N ALA A 144 9.20 27.07 4.33
CA ALA A 144 10.00 28.14 3.74
C ALA A 144 9.49 28.49 2.33
N ALA A 145 9.93 29.62 1.78
CA ALA A 145 9.44 30.10 0.48
C ALA A 145 9.70 29.13 -0.70
N ALA A 146 10.81 28.38 -0.68
CA ALA A 146 11.25 27.52 -1.79
C ALA A 146 11.62 26.07 -1.36
N SER A 147 11.30 25.69 -0.13
CA SER A 147 11.57 24.34 0.37
C SER A 147 10.54 23.93 1.42
N VAL A 148 10.35 22.62 1.54
CA VAL A 148 9.62 22.00 2.65
C VAL A 148 10.61 21.44 3.66
N HIS A 149 10.29 21.60 4.94
CA HIS A 149 11.01 20.95 6.03
C HIS A 149 10.13 19.82 6.56
N LEU A 150 10.55 18.58 6.34
CA LEU A 150 9.76 17.38 6.60
C LEU A 150 10.33 16.68 7.84
N PRO A 151 9.63 16.69 8.99
CA PRO A 151 9.93 15.76 10.07
C PRO A 151 9.92 14.32 9.55
N VAL A 152 10.97 13.57 9.87
CA VAL A 152 11.14 12.17 9.46
C VAL A 152 10.62 11.27 10.57
N LEU A 153 9.63 10.45 10.23
CA LEU A 153 8.92 9.60 11.17
C LEU A 153 9.22 8.13 10.90
N PRO A 154 9.95 7.43 11.79
CA PRO A 154 10.18 6.00 11.63
C PRO A 154 8.87 5.24 11.85
N LEU A 155 8.58 4.29 10.96
CA LEU A 155 7.44 3.39 11.06
C LEU A 155 7.87 1.97 10.67
N ALA A 156 7.64 1.00 11.55
CA ALA A 156 7.87 -0.40 11.23
C ALA A 156 6.57 -1.03 10.73
N LEU A 157 6.62 -1.66 9.55
CA LEU A 157 5.50 -2.39 8.95
C LEU A 157 5.90 -3.85 8.66
N PRO A 158 4.94 -4.78 8.61
CA PRO A 158 5.20 -6.14 8.16
C PRO A 158 5.97 -6.22 6.83
N SER A 159 5.63 -5.39 5.84
CA SER A 159 6.33 -5.28 4.55
C SER A 159 6.48 -3.82 4.07
N ALA A 160 7.65 -3.22 4.32
CA ALA A 160 7.97 -1.87 3.86
C ALA A 160 7.72 -1.64 2.35
N PRO A 161 8.05 -2.57 1.43
CA PRO A 161 7.77 -2.39 0.01
C PRO A 161 6.26 -2.28 -0.33
N ALA A 162 5.41 -3.01 0.39
CA ALA A 162 3.96 -3.03 0.15
C ALA A 162 3.29 -1.68 0.46
N PHE A 163 3.89 -0.87 1.34
CA PHE A 163 3.35 0.44 1.70
C PHE A 163 3.14 1.37 0.51
N SER A 164 3.99 1.29 -0.53
CA SER A 164 3.85 2.13 -1.72
C SER A 164 2.50 1.96 -2.43
N ILE A 165 1.96 0.73 -2.42
CA ILE A 165 0.65 0.38 -2.98
C ILE A 165 -0.47 1.03 -2.14
N LEU A 166 -0.36 0.92 -0.82
CA LEU A 166 -1.33 1.52 0.11
C LEU A 166 -1.31 3.04 0.02
N LEU A 167 -0.13 3.65 -0.08
CA LEU A 167 0.01 5.08 -0.22
C LEU A 167 -0.67 5.58 -1.49
N ALA A 168 -0.41 4.94 -2.62
CA ALA A 168 -1.06 5.27 -3.89
C ALA A 168 -2.59 5.12 -3.80
N PHE A 169 -3.07 4.06 -3.14
CA PHE A 169 -4.50 3.86 -2.90
C PHE A 169 -5.11 4.96 -2.03
N MET A 170 -4.47 5.37 -0.94
CA MET A 170 -4.99 6.42 -0.05
C MET A 170 -5.17 7.77 -0.76
N TYR A 171 -4.35 8.08 -1.78
CA TYR A 171 -4.54 9.29 -2.59
C TYR A 171 -5.57 9.12 -3.70
N ALA A 172 -5.55 7.99 -4.41
CA ALA A 172 -6.26 7.87 -5.68
C ALA A 172 -7.53 6.99 -5.62
N HIS A 173 -7.68 6.16 -4.58
CA HIS A 173 -8.74 5.16 -4.44
C HIS A 173 -8.89 4.24 -5.68
N ARG A 174 -7.78 3.98 -6.39
CA ARG A 174 -7.75 3.18 -7.62
C ARG A 174 -7.53 1.70 -7.32
N LEU A 175 -8.61 0.91 -7.32
CA LEU A 175 -8.55 -0.54 -7.10
C LEU A 175 -7.75 -1.26 -8.19
N ASP A 176 -7.81 -0.76 -9.42
CA ASP A 176 -7.10 -1.33 -10.56
C ASP A 176 -5.58 -1.18 -10.40
N ALA A 177 -5.14 -0.04 -9.88
CA ALA A 177 -3.73 0.19 -9.56
C ALA A 177 -3.25 -0.79 -8.48
N VAL A 178 -4.05 -0.99 -7.42
CA VAL A 178 -3.74 -1.96 -6.34
C VAL A 178 -3.57 -3.37 -6.91
N LEU A 179 -4.55 -3.83 -7.68
CA LEU A 179 -4.55 -5.20 -8.20
C LEU A 179 -3.39 -5.42 -9.20
N SER A 180 -3.14 -4.45 -10.08
CA SER A 180 -2.04 -4.52 -11.05
C SER A 180 -0.64 -4.46 -10.43
N ALA A 181 -0.51 -3.87 -9.23
CA ALA A 181 0.76 -3.82 -8.50
C ALA A 181 1.12 -5.17 -7.85
N LEU A 182 0.14 -6.05 -7.63
CA LEU A 182 0.35 -7.35 -6.99
C LEU A 182 0.82 -8.42 -7.98
N PHE A 183 0.23 -8.45 -9.18
CA PHE A 183 0.54 -9.41 -10.23
C PHE A 183 -0.10 -9.04 -11.58
N PRO A 184 0.28 -9.70 -12.69
CA PRO A 184 -0.34 -9.48 -13.99
C PRO A 184 -1.85 -9.80 -13.99
N VAL A 185 -2.65 -8.85 -14.45
CA VAL A 185 -4.12 -8.98 -14.57
C VAL A 185 -4.56 -8.55 -15.97
N PRO A 186 -5.58 -9.20 -16.58
CA PRO A 186 -6.04 -8.84 -17.91
C PRO A 186 -6.45 -7.36 -18.00
N PRO A 187 -5.90 -6.57 -18.94
CA PRO A 187 -6.26 -5.16 -19.11
C PRO A 187 -7.78 -4.91 -19.29
N PRO A 188 -8.55 -5.76 -19.99
CA PRO A 188 -10.01 -5.59 -20.08
C PRO A 188 -10.73 -5.67 -18.74
N PHE A 189 -10.21 -6.46 -17.79
CA PHE A 189 -10.77 -6.56 -16.44
C PHE A 189 -10.44 -5.30 -15.63
N LEU A 190 -9.18 -4.85 -15.65
CA LEU A 190 -8.73 -3.65 -14.94
C LEU A 190 -9.51 -2.39 -15.36
N ARG A 191 -9.78 -2.23 -16.67
CA ARG A 191 -10.53 -1.06 -17.20
C ARG A 191 -11.97 -0.96 -16.67
N LYS A 192 -12.56 -2.07 -16.24
CA LYS A 192 -13.93 -2.13 -15.71
C LYS A 192 -13.97 -2.21 -14.19
N LEU A 193 -12.81 -2.18 -13.53
CA LEU A 193 -12.71 -2.50 -12.12
C LEU A 193 -13.36 -1.41 -11.26
N THR A 194 -14.38 -1.82 -10.53
CA THR A 194 -15.09 -1.07 -9.50
C THR A 194 -15.28 -2.00 -8.31
N HIS A 195 -15.68 -1.45 -7.16
CA HIS A 195 -16.01 -2.29 -6.00
C HIS A 195 -17.11 -3.31 -6.31
N LYS A 196 -18.11 -2.93 -7.12
CA LYS A 196 -19.18 -3.83 -7.55
C LYS A 196 -18.66 -4.98 -8.40
N THR A 197 -17.75 -4.72 -9.35
CA THR A 197 -17.19 -5.79 -10.19
C THR A 197 -16.26 -6.71 -9.40
N VAL A 198 -15.53 -6.18 -8.42
CA VAL A 198 -14.73 -7.00 -7.49
C VAL A 198 -15.63 -7.99 -6.74
N ARG A 199 -16.72 -7.50 -6.15
CA ARG A 199 -17.69 -8.35 -5.44
C ARG A 199 -18.39 -9.36 -6.35
N ALA A 200 -18.72 -8.97 -7.58
CA ALA A 200 -19.29 -9.88 -8.56
C ALA A 200 -18.31 -11.00 -8.95
N ALA A 201 -17.03 -10.66 -9.17
CA ALA A 201 -15.99 -11.64 -9.48
C ALA A 201 -15.76 -12.62 -8.32
N LEU A 202 -15.71 -12.13 -7.06
CA LEU A 202 -15.60 -12.98 -5.87
C LEU A 202 -16.74 -14.02 -5.76
N GLN A 203 -17.93 -13.70 -6.26
CA GLN A 203 -19.10 -14.57 -6.25
C GLN A 203 -19.20 -15.47 -7.49
N SER A 204 -18.32 -15.28 -8.48
CA SER A 204 -18.36 -15.93 -9.78
C SER A 204 -17.19 -16.91 -9.92
N GLY A 205 -17.47 -18.21 -9.74
CA GLY A 205 -16.46 -19.24 -9.92
C GLY A 205 -15.84 -19.27 -11.33
N ALA A 206 -16.62 -18.89 -12.34
CA ALA A 206 -16.14 -18.77 -13.73
C ALA A 206 -15.13 -17.62 -13.89
N ASP A 207 -15.42 -16.44 -13.34
CA ASP A 207 -14.51 -15.29 -13.41
C ASP A 207 -13.22 -15.55 -12.63
N LEU A 208 -13.32 -16.12 -11.43
CA LEU A 208 -12.15 -16.53 -10.64
C LEU A 208 -11.30 -17.53 -11.41
N HIS A 209 -11.89 -18.56 -12.02
CA HIS A 209 -11.15 -19.53 -12.81
C HIS A 209 -10.44 -18.88 -14.00
N LEU A 210 -11.11 -17.98 -14.74
CA LEU A 210 -10.50 -17.28 -15.88
C LEU A 210 -9.33 -16.39 -15.45
N LEU A 211 -9.47 -15.64 -14.36
CA LEU A 211 -8.42 -14.79 -13.82
C LEU A 211 -7.23 -15.62 -13.29
N SER A 212 -7.51 -16.71 -12.59
CA SER A 212 -6.50 -17.66 -12.11
C SER A 212 -5.75 -18.34 -13.26
N ALA A 213 -6.46 -18.76 -14.32
CA ALA A 213 -5.84 -19.38 -15.49
C ALA A 213 -4.94 -18.39 -16.25
N HIS A 214 -5.37 -17.12 -16.33
CA HIS A 214 -4.55 -16.05 -16.89
C HIS A 214 -3.25 -15.86 -16.08
N LEU A 215 -3.37 -15.71 -14.75
CA LEU A 215 -2.21 -15.54 -13.89
C LEU A 215 -1.27 -16.76 -13.96
N CYS A 216 -1.82 -17.97 -13.89
CA CYS A 216 -1.04 -19.21 -14.02
C CYS A 216 -0.25 -19.23 -15.33
N THR A 217 -0.87 -18.85 -16.45
CA THR A 217 -0.22 -18.79 -17.76
C THR A 217 0.85 -17.69 -17.81
N ALA A 218 0.55 -16.50 -17.29
CA ALA A 218 1.48 -15.37 -17.22
C ALA A 218 2.71 -15.68 -16.36
N SER A 219 2.55 -16.48 -15.31
CA SER A 219 3.64 -16.98 -14.46
C SER A 219 4.35 -18.22 -15.03
N GLY A 220 4.03 -18.66 -16.27
CA GLY A 220 4.61 -19.84 -16.89
C GLY A 220 4.29 -21.16 -16.16
N ALA A 221 3.18 -21.21 -15.42
CA ALA A 221 2.82 -22.27 -14.48
C ALA A 221 3.88 -22.52 -13.38
N SER A 222 4.76 -21.55 -13.10
CA SER A 222 5.76 -21.66 -12.06
C SER A 222 5.13 -21.45 -10.68
N VAL A 223 5.09 -22.53 -9.88
CA VAL A 223 4.67 -22.48 -8.47
C VAL A 223 5.51 -21.47 -7.69
N GLN A 224 6.81 -21.37 -7.96
CA GLN A 224 7.68 -20.42 -7.27
C GLN A 224 7.27 -18.96 -7.52
N VAL A 225 6.96 -18.60 -8.77
CA VAL A 225 6.50 -17.24 -9.12
C VAL A 225 5.14 -16.94 -8.48
N LEU A 226 4.23 -17.91 -8.51
CA LEU A 226 2.90 -17.77 -7.88
C LEU A 226 3.00 -17.65 -6.35
N MET A 227 3.96 -18.34 -5.72
CA MET A 227 4.24 -18.18 -4.29
C MET A 227 4.78 -16.78 -3.97
N THR A 228 5.59 -16.16 -4.84
CA THR A 228 6.01 -14.76 -4.70
C THR A 228 4.81 -13.82 -4.76
N HIS A 229 3.89 -13.99 -5.72
CA HIS A 229 2.66 -13.21 -5.78
C HIS A 229 1.80 -13.40 -4.52
N THR A 230 1.70 -14.64 -4.02
CA THR A 230 0.99 -14.94 -2.78
C THR A 230 1.60 -14.22 -1.58
N ALA A 231 2.93 -14.16 -1.49
CA ALA A 231 3.63 -13.41 -0.46
C ALA A 231 3.29 -11.91 -0.54
N HIS A 232 3.35 -11.30 -1.72
CA HIS A 232 3.03 -9.87 -1.89
C HIS A 232 1.58 -9.53 -1.49
N VAL A 233 0.60 -10.37 -1.83
CA VAL A 233 -0.80 -10.18 -1.41
C VAL A 233 -0.91 -10.24 0.12
N LYS A 234 -0.26 -11.23 0.74
CA LYS A 234 -0.26 -11.40 2.20
C LYS A 234 0.43 -10.22 2.90
N GLU A 235 1.54 -9.76 2.37
CA GLU A 235 2.28 -8.61 2.87
C GLU A 235 1.43 -7.34 2.87
N LEU A 236 0.75 -7.06 1.75
CA LEU A 236 -0.19 -5.93 1.66
C LEU A 236 -1.31 -6.05 2.68
N TRP A 237 -1.90 -7.25 2.83
CA TRP A 237 -2.92 -7.53 3.85
C TRP A 237 -2.39 -7.27 5.27
N GLN A 238 -1.19 -7.74 5.61
CA GLN A 238 -0.59 -7.53 6.92
C GLN A 238 -0.35 -6.05 7.21
N ASP A 239 0.11 -5.29 6.24
CA ASP A 239 0.29 -3.84 6.36
C ASP A 239 -1.05 -3.11 6.57
N MET A 240 -2.11 -3.50 5.85
CA MET A 240 -3.46 -2.97 6.08
C MET A 240 -3.92 -3.23 7.52
N VAL A 241 -3.70 -4.44 8.04
CA VAL A 241 -4.00 -4.80 9.44
C VAL A 241 -3.18 -3.95 10.42
N ALA A 242 -1.89 -3.76 10.15
CA ALA A 242 -0.96 -3.03 11.01
C ALA A 242 -1.31 -1.53 11.08
N LEU A 243 -1.68 -0.93 9.95
CA LEU A 243 -2.11 0.46 9.85
C LEU A 243 -3.55 0.69 10.34
N GLY A 244 -4.35 -0.37 10.44
CA GLY A 244 -5.76 -0.27 10.80
C GLY A 244 -6.58 0.41 9.72
N ILE A 245 -6.31 0.08 8.45
CA ILE A 245 -7.07 0.60 7.32
C ILE A 245 -8.43 -0.08 7.28
N ASP A 246 -9.49 0.73 7.30
CA ASP A 246 -10.85 0.25 7.05
C ASP A 246 -11.46 0.91 5.82
N ASP A 247 -11.32 0.19 4.70
CA ASP A 247 -11.94 0.50 3.42
C ASP A 247 -12.46 -0.80 2.78
N ALA A 248 -13.79 -0.94 2.69
CA ALA A 248 -14.40 -2.18 2.21
C ALA A 248 -14.00 -2.52 0.77
N ALA A 249 -13.80 -1.52 -0.09
CA ALA A 249 -13.43 -1.77 -1.48
C ALA A 249 -11.99 -2.28 -1.61
N LEU A 250 -11.07 -1.75 -0.80
CA LEU A 250 -9.71 -2.24 -0.72
C LEU A 250 -9.66 -3.67 -0.15
N TRP A 251 -10.36 -3.93 0.96
CA TRP A 251 -10.44 -5.25 1.58
C TRP A 251 -10.93 -6.32 0.59
N ASP A 252 -12.05 -6.07 -0.08
CA ASP A 252 -12.60 -7.00 -1.08
C ASP A 252 -11.65 -7.18 -2.28
N THR A 253 -10.87 -6.15 -2.65
CA THR A 253 -9.88 -6.24 -3.74
C THR A 253 -8.70 -7.11 -3.37
N VAL A 254 -8.21 -7.03 -2.13
CA VAL A 254 -7.14 -7.90 -1.63
C VAL A 254 -7.62 -9.34 -1.47
N GLU A 255 -8.86 -9.55 -1.03
CA GLU A 255 -9.49 -10.88 -1.00
C GLU A 255 -9.60 -11.48 -2.40
N LEU A 256 -10.06 -10.70 -3.39
CA LEU A 256 -10.09 -11.14 -4.78
C LEU A 256 -8.69 -11.50 -5.27
N ALA A 257 -7.69 -10.67 -4.97
CA ALA A 257 -6.31 -10.95 -5.36
C ALA A 257 -5.82 -12.29 -4.78
N TYR A 258 -6.21 -12.58 -3.53
CA TYR A 258 -5.87 -13.81 -2.84
C TYR A 258 -6.53 -15.05 -3.46
N GLU A 259 -7.83 -14.99 -3.78
CA GLU A 259 -8.51 -16.10 -4.45
C GLU A 259 -7.96 -16.37 -5.85
N ILE A 260 -7.61 -15.32 -6.61
CA ILE A 260 -6.99 -15.46 -7.93
C ILE A 260 -5.68 -16.23 -7.83
N VAL A 261 -4.79 -15.86 -6.90
CA VAL A 261 -3.47 -16.50 -6.77
C VAL A 261 -3.57 -17.92 -6.21
N LEU A 262 -4.48 -18.20 -5.28
CA LEU A 262 -4.73 -19.56 -4.80
C LEU A 262 -5.30 -20.45 -5.91
N GLY A 263 -6.22 -19.94 -6.72
CA GLY A 263 -6.72 -20.66 -7.90
C GLY A 263 -5.62 -20.93 -8.92
N ALA A 264 -4.73 -19.97 -9.16
CA ALA A 264 -3.60 -20.13 -10.07
C ALA A 264 -2.59 -21.18 -9.56
N LEU A 265 -2.30 -21.21 -8.25
CA LEU A 265 -1.47 -22.23 -7.61
C LEU A 265 -2.07 -23.63 -7.80
N ASN A 266 -3.38 -23.78 -7.59
CA ASN A 266 -4.07 -25.06 -7.79
C ASN A 266 -3.95 -25.55 -9.25
N LEU A 267 -4.11 -24.65 -10.23
CA LEU A 267 -3.94 -24.98 -11.64
C LEU A 267 -2.49 -25.39 -11.97
N ALA A 268 -1.51 -24.69 -11.42
CA ALA A 268 -0.09 -24.98 -11.65
C ALA A 268 0.33 -26.34 -11.06
N VAL A 269 -0.18 -26.72 -9.88
CA VAL A 269 0.10 -28.02 -9.25
C VAL A 269 -0.58 -29.17 -10.01
N MET A 270 -1.73 -28.93 -10.63
CA MET A 270 -2.44 -29.94 -11.44
C MET A 270 -1.87 -30.08 -12.87
N ALA A 271 -1.05 -29.14 -13.34
CA ALA A 271 -0.41 -29.22 -14.64
C ALA A 271 0.70 -30.29 -14.63
N PRO A 272 0.82 -31.13 -15.69
CA PRO A 272 1.91 -32.09 -15.78
C PRO A 272 3.26 -31.36 -15.82
N PRO A 273 4.32 -31.91 -15.20
CA PRO A 273 5.65 -31.31 -15.26
C PRO A 273 6.11 -31.23 -16.72
N LYS A 274 6.60 -30.06 -17.13
CA LYS A 274 7.27 -29.87 -18.42
C LYS A 274 8.71 -30.40 -18.37
#